data_AF-A0A0L6JFB2-F1
#
_entry.id   AF-A0A0L6JFB2-F1
#
_cell.length_a   1.000
_cell.length_b   1.000
_cell.length_c   1.000
_cell.angle_alpha   90.00
_cell.angle_beta   90.00
_cell.angle_gamma   90.00
#
_symmetry.space_group_name_H-M   'P 1'
#
loop_
_entity.id
_entity.type
_entity.pdbx_description
1 polymer ?
#
loop_
_entity_poly.entity_id
_entity_poly.type
_entity_poly.pdbx_seq_one_letter_code
_entity_poly.pdbx_strand_id
1 'polypeptide(L)'
;MPVESWLKPEDVPELAARATAMIDAALTGSGLTRETYWSAVRKGYNTPYNDPPRKRPLPPAQPNAVASSVATPEPVSVPPAVIAALAAEVRAV
;
A
#
# COMPACT_ATOMS: atom_id res chain seq x y z
N MET A 1 -15.86 -19.33 9.72
CA MET A 1 -17.03 -18.54 10.12
C MET A 1 -17.38 -17.62 8.97
N PRO A 2 -18.64 -17.53 8.52
CA PRO A 2 -19.03 -16.50 7.56
C PRO A 2 -18.85 -15.13 8.20
N VAL A 3 -18.34 -14.17 7.44
CA VAL A 3 -18.22 -12.78 7.87
C VAL A 3 -19.35 -12.03 7.21
N GLU A 4 -20.30 -11.53 7.99
CA GLU A 4 -21.33 -10.63 7.47
C GLU A 4 -20.68 -9.35 6.89
N SER A 5 -21.04 -9.04 5.65
CA SER A 5 -20.72 -7.75 5.04
C SER A 5 -21.56 -6.67 5.69
N TRP A 6 -20.90 -5.61 6.16
CA TRP A 6 -21.55 -4.40 6.66
C TRP A 6 -21.98 -3.45 5.54
N LEU A 7 -21.59 -3.75 4.30
CA LEU A 7 -21.94 -2.95 3.12
C LEU A 7 -23.14 -3.57 2.40
N LYS A 8 -24.15 -2.74 2.13
CA LYS A 8 -25.33 -3.15 1.37
C LYS A 8 -24.98 -3.23 -0.13
N PRO A 9 -25.45 -4.25 -0.86
CA PRO A 9 -25.15 -4.41 -2.28
C PRO A 9 -25.54 -3.21 -3.15
N GLU A 10 -26.64 -2.54 -2.82
CA GLU A 10 -27.16 -1.36 -3.54
C GLU A 10 -26.23 -0.14 -3.44
N ASP A 11 -25.45 -0.02 -2.37
CA ASP A 11 -24.55 1.12 -2.14
C ASP A 11 -23.17 0.91 -2.82
N VAL A 12 -22.88 -0.32 -3.26
CA VAL A 12 -21.59 -0.70 -3.86
C VAL A 12 -21.25 0.13 -5.11
N PRO A 13 -22.15 0.33 -6.09
CA PRO A 13 -21.81 1.03 -7.32
C PRO A 13 -21.44 2.50 -7.07
N GLU A 14 -22.19 3.18 -6.20
CA GLU A 14 -21.93 4.58 -5.84
C GLU A 14 -20.61 4.71 -5.08
N LEU A 15 -20.39 3.84 -4.09
CA LEU A 15 -19.13 3.82 -3.33
C LEU A 15 -17.92 3.55 -4.23
N ALA A 16 -18.04 2.60 -5.17
CA ALA A 16 -16.98 2.28 -6.11
C ALA A 16 -16.66 3.45 -7.05
N ALA A 17 -17.69 4.15 -7.55
CA ALA A 17 -17.50 5.33 -8.38
C ALA A 17 -16.78 6.45 -7.62
N ARG A 18 -17.23 6.73 -6.39
CA ARG A 18 -16.61 7.74 -5.53
C ARG A 18 -15.16 7.41 -5.20
N ALA A 19 -14.89 6.17 -4.80
CA ALA A 19 -13.54 5.72 -4.49
C ALA A 19 -12.62 5.83 -5.71
N THR A 20 -13.10 5.48 -6.89
CA THR A 20 -12.35 5.60 -8.15
C THR A 20 -11.99 7.06 -8.43
N ALA A 21 -12.95 7.98 -8.30
CA ALA A 21 -12.70 9.41 -8.50
C ALA A 21 -11.65 9.98 -7.52
N MET A 22 -11.71 9.56 -6.25
CA MET A 22 -10.72 9.95 -5.25
C MET A 22 -9.31 9.43 -5.59
N ILE A 23 -9.21 8.19 -6.07
CA ILE A 23 -7.93 7.60 -6.51
C ILE A 23 -7.39 8.36 -7.72
N ASP A 24 -8.21 8.65 -8.72
CA ASP A 24 -7.79 9.36 -9.93
C ASP A 24 -7.32 10.80 -9.61
N ALA A 25 -8.02 11.48 -8.70
CA ALA A 25 -7.60 12.78 -8.19
C ALA A 25 -6.23 12.69 -7.48
N ALA A 26 -6.02 11.70 -6.62
CA ALA A 26 -4.76 11.50 -5.92
C ALA A 26 -3.60 11.10 -6.86
N LEU A 27 -3.90 10.41 -7.96
CA LEU A 27 -2.90 10.06 -8.97
C LEU A 27 -2.46 11.27 -9.78
N THR A 28 -3.33 12.28 -9.91
CA THR A 28 -2.99 13.53 -10.59
C THR A 28 -1.89 14.27 -9.82
N GLY A 29 -0.73 14.46 -10.45
CA GLY A 29 0.45 15.09 -9.83
C GLY A 29 1.35 14.13 -9.03
N SER A 30 0.96 12.87 -8.85
CA SER A 30 1.78 11.86 -8.15
C SER A 30 2.95 11.32 -9.00
N GLY A 31 2.92 11.53 -10.32
CA GLY A 31 3.86 10.93 -11.26
C GLY A 31 3.65 9.42 -11.50
N LEU A 32 2.69 8.79 -10.83
CA LEU A 32 2.31 7.40 -11.08
C LEU A 32 1.24 7.32 -12.16
N THR A 33 1.37 6.31 -13.03
CA THR A 33 0.28 5.95 -13.94
C THR A 33 -0.77 5.12 -13.20
N ARG A 34 -2.02 5.22 -13.66
CA ARG A 34 -3.13 4.40 -13.16
C ARG A 34 -2.82 2.90 -13.22
N GLU A 35 -2.14 2.45 -14.27
CA GLU A 35 -1.74 1.05 -14.43
C GLU A 35 -0.71 0.62 -13.39
N THR A 36 0.32 1.45 -13.15
CA THR A 36 1.35 1.18 -12.12
C THR A 36 0.73 1.06 -10.74
N TYR A 37 -0.21 1.96 -10.40
CA TYR A 37 -0.95 1.93 -9.15
C TYR A 37 -1.73 0.61 -8.99
N TRP A 38 -2.57 0.24 -9.95
CA TRP A 38 -3.38 -0.98 -9.86
C TRP A 38 -2.55 -2.28 -9.93
N SER A 39 -1.39 -2.24 -10.58
CA SER A 39 -0.42 -3.35 -10.54
C SER A 39 0.14 -3.54 -9.12
N ALA A 40 0.53 -2.45 -8.45
CA ALA A 40 1.01 -2.49 -7.07
C ALA A 40 -0.07 -2.96 -6.08
N VAL A 41 -1.31 -2.46 -6.23
CA VAL A 41 -2.45 -2.90 -5.41
C VAL A 41 -2.68 -4.40 -5.56
N ARG A 42 -2.78 -4.91 -6.79
CA ARG A 42 -2.93 -6.36 -7.02
C ARG A 42 -1.78 -7.15 -6.44
N LYS A 43 -0.54 -6.68 -6.57
CA LYS A 43 0.63 -7.33 -5.96
C LYS A 43 0.51 -7.37 -4.44
N GLY A 44 0.15 -6.25 -3.79
CA GLY A 44 0.03 -6.15 -2.34
C GLY A 44 -1.03 -7.08 -1.75
N TYR A 45 -2.19 -7.17 -2.38
CA TYR A 45 -3.32 -7.98 -1.88
C TYR A 45 -3.34 -9.44 -2.34
N ASN A 46 -2.69 -9.77 -3.47
CA ASN A 46 -2.56 -11.17 -3.92
C ASN A 46 -1.35 -11.89 -3.31
N THR A 47 -0.54 -11.22 -2.48
CA THR A 47 0.51 -11.91 -1.74
C THR A 47 -0.18 -12.62 -0.56
N PRO A 48 -0.27 -13.97 -0.52
CA PRO A 48 -0.80 -14.66 0.65
C PRO A 48 -0.03 -14.20 1.87
N TYR A 49 -0.74 -13.97 2.98
CA TYR A 49 -0.24 -13.39 4.23
C TYR A 49 1.20 -13.86 4.48
N ASN A 50 2.15 -12.99 4.14
CA ASN A 50 3.55 -13.35 4.23
C ASN A 50 3.85 -13.32 5.73
N ASP A 51 3.97 -14.49 6.34
CA ASP A 51 4.50 -14.65 7.68
C ASP A 51 5.72 -13.72 7.78
N PRO A 52 5.81 -12.80 8.78
CA PRO A 52 6.92 -11.88 8.87
C PRO A 52 8.20 -12.71 8.76
N PRO A 53 9.17 -12.31 7.90
CA PRO A 53 10.29 -13.16 7.57
C PRO A 53 10.95 -13.60 8.87
N ARG A 54 10.80 -14.90 9.22
CA ARG A 54 11.53 -15.50 10.34
C ARG A 54 12.98 -15.16 10.08
N LYS A 55 13.61 -14.42 10.99
CA LYS A 55 15.00 -13.97 10.87
C LYS A 55 15.82 -15.18 10.43
N ARG A 56 16.20 -15.21 9.15
CA ARG A 56 17.08 -16.25 8.64
C ARG A 56 18.38 -16.08 9.43
N PRO A 57 18.95 -17.14 10.03
CA PRO A 57 20.27 -17.06 10.60
C PRO A 57 21.20 -16.49 9.52
N LEU A 58 21.86 -15.39 9.84
CA LEU A 58 22.82 -14.76 8.95
C LEU A 58 23.89 -15.80 8.61
N PRO A 59 24.12 -16.16 7.33
CA PRO A 59 25.26 -16.98 6.96
C PRO A 59 26.54 -16.25 7.38
N PRO A 60 27.56 -16.93 7.93
CA PRO A 60 28.81 -16.28 8.28
C PRO A 60 29.36 -15.55 7.05
N ALA A 61 29.69 -14.26 7.24
CA ALA A 61 30.11 -13.36 6.19
C ALA A 61 31.26 -13.97 5.38
N GLN A 62 31.04 -14.19 4.07
CA GLN A 62 32.13 -14.49 3.17
C GLN A 62 32.86 -13.17 2.85
N PRO A 63 34.19 -13.10 3.04
CA PRO A 63 34.93 -11.83 2.98
C PRO A 63 35.05 -11.19 1.58
N ASN A 64 34.47 -11.77 0.53
CA ASN A 64 34.63 -11.28 -0.86
C ASN A 64 33.33 -11.08 -1.65
N ALA A 65 32.18 -11.00 -1.00
CA ALA A 65 30.95 -10.65 -1.72
C ALA A 65 30.92 -9.13 -2.02
N VAL A 66 31.09 -8.77 -3.29
CA VAL A 66 30.85 -7.40 -3.76
C VAL A 66 29.36 -7.10 -3.60
N ALA A 67 29.02 -6.24 -2.64
CA ALA A 67 27.65 -5.82 -2.40
C ALA A 67 27.17 -4.96 -3.58
N SER A 68 26.38 -5.54 -4.48
CA SER A 68 25.48 -4.75 -5.31
C SER A 68 24.45 -4.12 -4.38
N SER A 69 24.70 -2.87 -4.00
CA SER A 69 23.75 -2.03 -3.25
C SER A 69 22.55 -1.73 -4.15
N VAL A 70 21.62 -2.67 -4.23
CA VAL A 70 20.23 -2.32 -4.52
C VAL A 70 19.71 -1.69 -3.23
N ALA A 71 19.69 -0.37 -3.21
CA ALA A 71 19.06 0.40 -2.16
C ALA A 71 17.59 -0.03 -2.06
N THR A 72 17.31 -0.89 -1.08
CA THR A 72 15.96 -1.11 -0.59
C THR A 72 15.51 0.23 -0.03
N PRO A 73 14.46 0.89 -0.54
CA PRO A 73 13.93 2.06 0.15
C PRO A 73 13.46 1.57 1.52
N GLU A 74 14.09 2.07 2.58
CA GLU A 74 13.62 1.83 3.93
C GLU A 74 12.15 2.26 4.01
N PRO A 75 11.28 1.50 4.69
CA PRO A 75 9.91 1.94 4.89
C PRO A 75 9.97 3.24 5.69
N VAL A 76 9.65 4.36 5.02
CA VAL A 76 9.51 5.65 5.68
C VAL A 76 8.42 5.48 6.72
N SER A 77 8.81 5.50 7.99
CA SER A 77 7.89 5.47 9.12
C SER A 77 7.16 6.82 9.13
N VAL A 78 6.01 6.86 8.47
CA VAL A 78 5.16 8.06 8.46
C VAL A 78 4.46 8.11 9.83
N PRO A 79 4.65 9.18 10.62
CA PRO A 79 4.00 9.29 11.92
C PRO A 79 2.47 9.27 11.76
N PRO A 80 1.73 8.60 12.65
CA PRO A 80 0.26 8.53 12.58
C PRO A 80 -0.41 9.91 12.62
N ALA A 81 0.26 10.91 13.21
CA ALA A 81 -0.18 12.30 13.19
C ALA A 81 -0.23 12.91 11.77
N VAL A 82 0.70 12.53 10.89
CA VAL A 82 0.73 12.98 9.49
C VAL A 82 -0.44 12.36 8.72
N ILE A 83 -0.74 11.08 8.98
CA ILE A 83 -1.88 10.38 8.38
C ILE A 83 -3.21 11.00 8.86
N ALA A 84 -3.31 11.33 10.15
CA ALA A 84 -4.49 11.99 10.72
C ALA A 84 -4.69 13.41 10.16
N ALA A 85 -3.61 14.16 9.94
CA ALA A 85 -3.68 15.49 9.35
C ALA A 85 -4.16 15.45 7.89
N LEU A 86 -3.63 14.54 7.08
CA LEU A 86 -4.08 14.30 5.71
C LEU A 86 -5.56 13.89 5.65
N ALA A 87 -6.01 13.03 6.57
CA ALA A 87 -7.41 12.61 6.64
C ALA A 87 -8.36 13.74 7.10
N ALA A 88 -7.88 14.65 7.96
CA ALA A 88 -8.65 15.81 8.39
C ALA A 88 -8.77 16.86 7.28
N GLU A 89 -7.71 17.09 6.51
CA GLU A 89 -7.69 18.05 5.40
C GLU A 89 -8.62 17.63 4.25
N VAL A 90 -8.69 16.33 3.94
CA VAL A 90 -9.64 15.76 2.96
C VAL A 90 -11.11 15.91 3.39
N ARG A 91 -11.38 16.05 4.70
CA ARG A 91 -12.74 16.21 5.24
C ARG A 91 -13.20 17.66 5.32
N ALA A 92 -12.29 18.62 5.16
CA ALA A 92 -12.56 20.06 5.25
C ALA A 92 -12.89 20.71 3.89
N VAL A 93 -12.85 19.94 2.79
CA VAL A 93 -13.25 20.32 1.42
C VAL A 93 -14.62 19.72 1.12
#